data_AF-A0AAX2A5A3-F1
#
_entry.id   AF-A0AAX2A5A3-F1
#
_cell.length_a   1.000
_cell.length_b   1.000
_cell.length_c   1.000
_cell.angle_alpha   90.00
_cell.angle_beta   90.00
_cell.angle_gamma   90.00
#
_symmetry.space_group_name_H-M   'P 1'
#
loop_
_entity.id
_entity.type
_entity.pdbx_description
1 polymer ?
#
loop_
_entity_poly.entity_id
_entity_poly.type
_entity_poly.pdbx_seq_one_letter_code
_entity_poly.pdbx_strand_id
1 'polypeptide(L)'
;MDVTTYDSLVVLVGRSPNNIKLNLIVIVLVKHLNNNNKQISSFCHGNNVLITADIGNLYLAKQRGLTQSVSSKTLNENIPTHLRDEDGNWFAITKRARIFVYNPKNVNKADLGDYFSITKPQFKGKVITRTSTHAYNKSL
;
A
#
# COMPACT_ATOMS: atom_id res chain seq x y z
N MET A 1 -8.74 10.63 -4.07
CA MET A 1 -8.52 9.93 -2.79
C MET A 1 -9.85 10.02 -2.08
N ASP A 2 -10.53 8.90 -1.84
CA ASP A 2 -11.81 8.94 -1.14
C ASP A 2 -11.52 9.12 0.35
N VAL A 3 -11.87 10.27 0.89
CA VAL A 3 -11.57 10.65 2.29
C VAL A 3 -12.47 9.91 3.27
N THR A 4 -13.59 9.37 2.80
CA THR A 4 -14.59 8.71 3.65
C THR A 4 -14.13 7.34 4.16
N THR A 5 -13.18 6.71 3.47
CA THR A 5 -12.65 5.38 3.81
C THR A 5 -11.65 5.35 4.96
N TYR A 6 -11.26 6.50 5.51
CA TYR A 6 -10.25 6.60 6.57
C TYR A 6 -10.90 6.90 7.92
N ASP A 7 -10.48 6.18 8.96
CA ASP A 7 -11.01 6.33 10.33
C ASP A 7 -10.32 7.45 11.12
N SER A 8 -9.09 7.80 10.75
CA SER A 8 -8.30 8.83 11.44
C SER A 8 -7.29 9.50 10.50
N LEU A 9 -6.85 10.71 10.88
CA LEU A 9 -5.74 11.42 10.23
C LEU A 9 -4.55 11.47 11.17
N VAL A 10 -3.39 11.03 10.70
CA VAL A 10 -2.12 11.29 11.37
C VAL A 10 -1.37 12.34 10.57
N VAL A 11 -1.19 13.53 11.13
CA VAL A 11 -0.44 14.63 10.53
C VAL A 11 0.99 14.60 11.06
N LEU A 12 1.92 14.22 10.20
CA LEU A 12 3.33 14.15 10.52
C LEU A 12 3.94 15.54 10.33
N VAL A 13 4.20 16.24 11.43
CA VAL A 13 4.74 17.60 11.41
C VAL A 13 6.26 17.51 11.58
N GLY A 14 7.01 17.62 10.49
CA GLY A 14 8.48 17.69 10.55
C GLY A 14 8.99 19.01 11.15
N ARG A 15 10.31 19.25 11.07
CA ARG A 15 10.98 20.46 11.58
C ARG A 15 10.52 21.80 10.97
N SER A 16 9.64 21.79 9.97
CA SER A 16 9.03 23.00 9.40
C SER A 16 7.51 22.86 9.30
N PRO A 17 6.76 23.32 10.32
CA PRO A 17 5.29 23.30 10.33
C PRO A 17 4.65 24.17 9.24
N ASN A 18 5.42 25.06 8.60
CA ASN A 18 4.90 26.10 7.72
C ASN A 18 4.44 25.57 6.35
N ASN A 19 5.05 24.49 5.82
CA ASN A 19 4.65 23.92 4.53
C ASN A 19 3.33 23.14 4.60
N ILE A 20 3.02 22.54 5.76
CA ILE A 20 1.81 21.71 5.94
C ILE A 20 0.56 22.59 6.06
N LYS A 21 0.69 23.76 6.69
CA LYS A 21 -0.40 24.76 6.81
C LYS A 21 -0.86 25.33 5.46
N LEU A 22 -0.03 25.25 4.42
CA LEU A 22 -0.31 25.77 3.08
C LEU A 22 -0.77 24.68 2.10
N ASN A 23 -0.73 23.41 2.50
CA ASN A 23 -1.14 22.32 1.64
C ASN A 23 -2.67 22.18 1.65
N LEU A 24 -3.32 22.60 0.55
CA LEU A 24 -4.78 22.51 0.39
C LEU A 24 -5.34 21.10 0.63
N ILE A 25 -4.62 20.06 0.25
CA ILE A 25 -5.06 18.67 0.44
C ILE A 25 -5.15 18.36 1.94
N VAL A 26 -4.13 18.75 2.71
CA VAL A 26 -4.09 18.56 4.17
C VAL A 26 -5.22 19.34 4.84
N ILE A 27 -5.47 20.59 4.40
CA ILE A 27 -6.54 21.43 4.94
C ILE A 27 -7.91 20.77 4.70
N VAL A 28 -8.17 20.27 3.50
CA VAL A 28 -9.44 19.61 3.15
C VAL A 28 -9.63 18.33 3.95
N LEU A 29 -8.58 17.51 4.10
CA LEU A 29 -8.58 16.30 4.93
C LEU A 29 -8.89 16.60 6.41
N VAL A 30 -8.18 17.56 7.00
CA VAL A 30 -8.36 17.98 8.40
C VAL A 30 -9.78 18.49 8.61
N LYS A 31 -10.29 19.36 7.73
CA LYS A 31 -11.67 19.88 7.81
C LYS A 31 -12.71 18.77 7.73
N HIS A 32 -12.55 17.84 6.78
CA HIS A 32 -13.48 16.74 6.62
C HIS A 32 -13.52 15.84 7.86
N LEU A 33 -12.35 15.47 8.40
CA LEU A 33 -12.27 14.54 9.52
C LEU A 33 -12.72 15.20 10.84
N ASN A 34 -12.42 16.49 11.02
CA ASN A 34 -12.94 17.27 12.14
C ASN A 34 -14.48 17.38 12.09
N ASN A 35 -15.07 17.63 10.92
CA ASN A 35 -16.53 17.70 10.76
C ASN A 35 -17.22 16.36 11.02
N ASN A 36 -16.49 15.25 10.91
CA ASN A 36 -17.01 13.90 11.16
C ASN A 36 -16.62 13.36 12.55
N ASN A 37 -16.12 14.20 13.46
CA ASN A 37 -15.63 13.81 14.80
C ASN A 37 -14.60 12.65 14.77
N LYS A 38 -13.82 12.56 13.69
CA LYS A 38 -12.77 11.54 13.54
C LYS A 38 -11.48 12.03 14.18
N GLN A 39 -10.68 11.10 14.72
CA GLN A 39 -9.47 11.43 15.46
C GLN A 39 -8.40 12.04 14.55
N ILE A 40 -7.83 13.16 14.97
CA ILE A 40 -6.70 13.84 14.31
C ILE A 40 -5.55 13.91 15.31
N SER A 41 -4.43 13.29 14.98
CA SER A 41 -3.21 13.32 15.81
C SER A 41 -2.06 13.95 15.05
N SER A 42 -1.20 14.70 15.75
CA SER A 42 -0.01 15.31 15.16
C SER A 42 1.25 14.95 15.96
N PHE A 43 2.28 14.48 15.26
CA PHE A 43 3.60 14.21 15.85
C PHE A 43 4.60 15.25 15.33
N CYS A 44 5.21 16.04 16.23
CA CYS A 44 6.09 17.15 15.85
C CYS A 44 7.60 16.85 15.88
N HIS A 45 8.04 15.74 16.50
CA HIS A 45 9.46 15.39 16.61
C HIS A 45 9.75 13.87 16.58
N GLY A 46 8.91 13.08 15.92
CA GLY A 46 9.10 11.62 15.78
C GLY A 46 9.79 11.24 14.47
N ASN A 47 10.56 10.14 14.50
CA ASN A 47 10.88 9.42 13.26
C ASN A 47 9.57 8.86 12.71
N ASN A 48 9.13 9.41 11.58
CA ASN A 48 7.86 9.04 11.00
C ASN A 48 8.08 7.94 9.95
N VAL A 49 7.49 6.77 10.17
CA VAL A 49 7.57 5.64 9.25
C VAL A 49 6.20 5.41 8.63
N LEU A 50 6.13 5.46 7.30
CA LEU A 50 4.95 5.05 6.56
C LEU A 50 5.03 3.55 6.28
N ILE A 51 4.14 2.77 6.89
CA ILE A 51 3.99 1.34 6.61
C ILE A 51 2.70 1.16 5.83
N THR A 52 2.80 0.59 4.64
CA THR A 52 1.63 0.27 3.83
C THR A 52 1.78 -1.12 3.23
N ALA A 53 0.64 -1.77 3.05
CA ALA A 53 0.55 -2.92 2.18
C ALA A 53 0.58 -2.42 0.74
N ASP A 54 1.28 -3.16 -0.13
CA ASP A 54 1.36 -2.94 -1.58
C ASP A 54 2.41 -1.94 -2.06
N ILE A 55 3.14 -2.33 -3.12
CA ILE A 55 4.18 -1.51 -3.74
C ILE A 55 3.54 -0.32 -4.48
N GLY A 56 2.34 -0.47 -5.04
CA GLY A 56 1.65 0.62 -5.73
C GLY A 56 1.42 1.85 -4.83
N ASN A 57 1.12 1.60 -3.55
CA ASN A 57 0.95 2.67 -2.56
C ASN A 57 2.28 3.36 -2.22
N LEU A 58 3.39 2.61 -2.13
CA LEU A 58 4.72 3.17 -1.90
C LEU A 58 5.19 4.01 -3.10
N TYR A 59 4.90 3.54 -4.31
CA TYR A 59 5.18 4.28 -5.54
C TYR A 59 4.43 5.62 -5.58
N LEU A 60 3.13 5.63 -5.25
CA LEU A 60 2.34 6.85 -5.15
C LEU A 60 2.83 7.79 -4.03
N ALA A 61 3.29 7.24 -2.91
CA ALA A 61 3.87 8.04 -1.83
C ALA A 61 5.15 8.74 -2.27
N LYS A 62 6.03 8.05 -3.00
CA LYS A 62 7.22 8.63 -3.63
C LYS A 62 6.86 9.73 -4.63
N GLN A 63 5.95 9.45 -5.57
CA GLN A 63 5.51 10.45 -6.56
C GLN A 63 4.94 11.72 -5.92
N ARG A 64 4.28 11.59 -4.76
CA ARG A 64 3.69 12.71 -4.02
C ARG A 64 4.67 13.43 -3.09
N GLY A 65 5.94 13.04 -3.07
CA GLY A 65 6.95 13.64 -2.19
C GLY A 65 6.68 13.38 -0.70
N LEU A 66 6.01 12.27 -0.37
CA LEU A 66 5.68 11.89 1.02
C LEU A 66 6.78 11.03 1.66
N THR A 67 7.79 10.65 0.89
CA THR A 67 8.94 9.83 1.33
C THR A 67 10.23 10.64 1.24
N GLN A 68 11.25 10.18 1.95
CA GLN A 68 12.61 10.71 1.85
C GLN A 68 13.58 9.56 1.56
N SER A 69 14.65 9.85 0.83
CA SER A 69 15.71 8.87 0.59
C SER A 69 16.43 8.53 1.90
N VAL A 70 16.65 7.24 2.13
CA VAL A 70 17.41 6.73 3.27
C VAL A 70 18.58 5.90 2.74
N SER A 71 19.80 6.29 3.08
CA SER A 71 21.00 5.49 2.82
C SER A 71 21.39 4.73 4.09
N SER A 72 21.28 3.40 4.04
CA SER A 72 21.62 2.52 5.17
C SER A 72 22.28 1.25 4.69
N LYS A 73 23.49 0.98 5.19
CA LYS A 73 24.23 -0.26 4.90
C LYS A 73 23.41 -1.49 5.30
N THR A 74 22.84 -1.48 6.50
CA THR A 74 22.01 -2.57 7.02
C THR A 74 20.80 -2.86 6.12
N LEU A 75 20.10 -1.83 5.63
CA LEU A 75 18.95 -2.03 4.75
C LEU A 75 19.39 -2.57 3.38
N ASN A 76 20.50 -2.06 2.85
CA ASN A 76 21.01 -2.47 1.54
C ASN A 76 21.55 -3.90 1.53
N GLU A 77 22.09 -4.38 2.65
CA GLU A 77 22.58 -5.76 2.81
C GLU A 77 21.45 -6.76 3.04
N ASN A 78 20.42 -6.39 3.81
CA ASN A 78 19.34 -7.32 4.18
C ASN A 78 18.19 -7.36 3.17
N ILE A 79 18.03 -6.32 2.34
CA ILE A 79 16.90 -6.19 1.42
C ILE A 79 17.39 -6.27 -0.03
N PRO A 80 17.01 -7.33 -0.77
CA PRO A 80 17.33 -7.48 -2.19
C PRO A 80 16.94 -6.24 -3.01
N THR A 81 17.72 -5.96 -4.06
CA THR A 81 17.54 -4.76 -4.92
C THR A 81 16.14 -4.67 -5.53
N HIS A 82 15.53 -5.79 -5.92
CA HIS A 82 14.17 -5.82 -6.50
C HIS A 82 13.04 -5.59 -5.49
N LEU A 83 13.36 -5.36 -4.22
CA LEU A 83 12.41 -5.15 -3.13
C LEU A 83 12.65 -3.84 -2.39
N ARG A 84 13.44 -2.95 -2.99
CA ARG A 84 13.69 -1.62 -2.50
C ARG A 84 13.74 -0.64 -3.66
N ASP A 85 13.52 0.61 -3.35
CA ASP A 85 13.66 1.70 -4.30
C ASP A 85 15.14 1.93 -4.64
N GLU A 86 15.45 2.21 -5.91
CA GLU A 86 16.80 2.58 -6.33
C GLU A 86 17.26 3.88 -5.65
N ASP A 87 16.35 4.84 -5.48
CA ASP A 87 16.60 6.11 -4.78
C ASP A 87 16.46 5.99 -3.25
N GLY A 88 16.21 4.79 -2.71
CA GLY A 88 16.11 4.55 -1.27
C GLY A 88 14.90 5.17 -0.58
N ASN A 89 13.81 5.49 -1.31
CA ASN A 89 12.60 6.07 -0.72
C ASN A 89 11.71 5.06 0.02
N TRP A 90 11.80 3.78 -0.33
CA TRP A 90 11.00 2.72 0.29
C TRP A 90 11.75 1.39 0.28
N PHE A 91 11.40 0.53 1.24
CA PHE A 91 11.99 -0.78 1.45
C PHE A 91 10.89 -1.78 1.83
N ALA A 92 10.89 -2.96 1.20
CA ALA A 92 9.92 -4.00 1.54
C ALA A 92 10.36 -4.77 2.80
N ILE A 93 9.44 -4.91 3.75
CA ILE A 93 9.66 -5.65 5.00
C ILE A 93 9.16 -7.09 4.86
N THR A 94 8.02 -7.27 4.20
CA THR A 94 7.39 -8.58 4.00
C THR A 94 6.99 -8.78 2.55
N LYS A 95 6.96 -10.04 2.12
CA LYS A 95 6.41 -10.46 0.83
C LYS A 95 5.12 -11.21 1.05
N ARG A 96 4.20 -11.10 0.09
CA ARG A 96 2.99 -11.91 0.05
C ARG A 96 2.87 -12.52 -1.33
N ALA A 97 2.65 -13.82 -1.39
CA ALA A 97 2.30 -14.49 -2.63
C ALA A 97 0.78 -14.55 -2.74
N ARG A 98 0.24 -14.15 -3.89
CA ARG A 98 -1.15 -14.41 -4.24
C ARG A 98 -1.20 -15.78 -4.90
N ILE A 99 -1.67 -16.77 -4.16
CA ILE A 99 -1.68 -18.18 -4.60
C ILE A 99 -3.07 -18.63 -5.01
N PHE A 100 -3.12 -19.69 -5.81
CA PHE A 100 -4.35 -20.44 -6.02
C PHE A 100 -4.66 -21.32 -4.82
N VAL A 101 -5.91 -21.22 -4.35
CA VAL A 101 -6.50 -22.17 -3.41
C VAL A 101 -7.56 -22.95 -4.18
N TYR A 102 -7.45 -24.27 -4.20
CA TYR A 102 -8.33 -25.13 -4.99
C TYR A 102 -8.74 -26.37 -4.21
N ASN A 103 -9.86 -26.99 -4.62
CA ASN A 103 -10.30 -28.27 -4.09
C ASN A 103 -9.59 -29.42 -4.83
N PRO A 104 -8.71 -30.21 -4.18
CA PRO A 104 -7.92 -31.25 -4.84
C PRO A 104 -8.76 -32.42 -5.38
N LYS A 105 -10.01 -32.58 -4.94
CA LYS A 105 -10.92 -33.61 -5.49
C LYS A 105 -11.41 -33.24 -6.89
N ASN A 106 -11.45 -31.95 -7.21
CA ASN A 106 -12.11 -31.43 -8.42
C ASN A 106 -11.14 -30.71 -9.38
N VAL A 107 -9.94 -30.37 -8.93
CA VAL A 107 -8.94 -29.62 -9.71
C VAL A 107 -7.57 -30.25 -9.51
N ASN A 108 -6.91 -30.58 -10.62
CA ASN A 108 -5.53 -31.05 -10.61
C ASN A 108 -4.57 -29.85 -10.56
N LYS A 109 -3.52 -29.95 -9.74
CA LYS A 109 -2.48 -28.93 -9.64
C LYS A 109 -1.82 -28.64 -10.99
N ALA A 110 -1.67 -29.67 -11.84
CA ALA A 110 -1.05 -29.54 -13.17
C ALA A 110 -1.83 -28.59 -14.10
N ASP A 111 -3.13 -28.39 -13.86
CA ASP A 111 -3.95 -27.47 -14.63
C ASP A 111 -3.77 -26.00 -14.24
N LEU A 112 -3.12 -25.73 -13.10
CA LEU A 112 -2.90 -24.40 -12.50
C LEU A 112 -1.44 -23.96 -12.63
N GLY A 113 -0.87 -24.05 -13.84
CA GLY A 113 0.54 -23.73 -14.09
C GLY A 113 0.87 -22.24 -13.93
N ASP A 114 0.09 -21.38 -14.57
CA ASP A 114 0.24 -19.92 -14.52
C ASP A 114 -1.09 -19.21 -14.22
N TYR A 115 -1.04 -17.92 -13.89
CA TYR A 115 -2.21 -17.11 -13.56
C TYR A 115 -3.29 -17.18 -14.64
N PHE A 116 -2.88 -17.16 -15.91
CA PHE A 116 -3.80 -17.26 -17.06
C PHE A 116 -4.51 -18.62 -17.18
N SER A 117 -4.07 -19.66 -16.46
CA SER A 117 -4.69 -20.98 -16.56
C SER A 117 -6.17 -20.95 -16.16
N ILE A 118 -6.56 -20.03 -15.27
CA ILE A 118 -7.95 -19.87 -14.83
C ILE A 118 -8.89 -19.31 -15.90
N THR A 119 -8.36 -18.80 -17.02
CA THR A 119 -9.19 -18.33 -18.15
C THR A 119 -9.63 -19.48 -19.06
N LYS A 120 -9.06 -20.67 -18.89
CA LYS A 120 -9.40 -21.85 -19.71
C LYS A 120 -10.88 -22.24 -19.51
N PRO A 121 -11.57 -22.74 -20.57
CA PRO A 121 -12.98 -23.10 -20.51
C PRO A 121 -13.34 -24.08 -19.37
N GLN A 122 -12.41 -24.96 -18.99
CA GLN A 122 -12.57 -25.94 -17.89
C GLN A 122 -12.88 -25.31 -16.51
N PHE A 123 -12.50 -24.05 -16.30
CA PHE A 123 -12.71 -23.29 -15.07
C PHE A 123 -13.91 -22.33 -15.13
N LYS A 124 -14.65 -22.31 -16.24
CA LYS A 124 -15.85 -21.47 -16.39
C LYS A 124 -16.85 -21.77 -15.28
N GLY A 125 -17.25 -20.72 -14.54
CA GLY A 125 -18.20 -20.82 -13.41
C GLY A 125 -17.62 -21.44 -12.14
N LYS A 126 -16.31 -21.75 -12.08
CA LYS A 126 -15.65 -22.40 -10.94
C LYS A 126 -14.65 -21.49 -10.21
N VAL A 127 -14.37 -20.31 -10.75
CA VAL A 127 -13.45 -19.34 -10.15
C VAL A 127 -14.23 -18.39 -9.25
N ILE A 128 -13.80 -18.28 -8.00
CA ILE A 128 -14.34 -17.33 -7.03
C ILE A 128 -13.21 -16.40 -6.61
N THR A 129 -13.48 -15.10 -6.66
CA THR A 129 -12.55 -14.07 -6.19
C THR A 129 -13.31 -13.02 -5.38
N ARG A 130 -12.58 -12.27 -4.55
CA ARG A 130 -13.14 -11.10 -3.88
C ARG A 130 -13.48 -10.03 -4.92
N THR A 131 -14.39 -9.12 -4.57
CA THR A 131 -14.76 -7.97 -5.40
C THR A 131 -13.55 -7.12 -5.81
N SER A 132 -13.56 -6.63 -7.06
CA SER A 132 -12.47 -5.85 -7.66
C SER A 132 -12.18 -4.54 -6.93
N THR A 133 -13.16 -4.00 -6.22
CA THR A 133 -13.04 -2.76 -5.42
C THR A 133 -12.20 -2.91 -4.17
N HIS A 134 -11.97 -4.14 -3.69
CA HIS A 134 -11.19 -4.39 -2.50
C HIS A 134 -9.72 -3.99 -2.73
N ALA A 135 -9.08 -3.27 -1.79
CA ALA A 135 -7.71 -2.76 -1.93
C ALA A 135 -6.70 -3.83 -2.38
N TYR A 136 -6.93 -5.07 -1.95
CA TYR A 136 -6.13 -6.24 -2.32
C TYR A 136 -6.13 -6.56 -3.82
N ASN A 137 -7.17 -6.22 -4.59
CA ASN A 137 -7.32 -6.49 -6.02
C ASN A 137 -6.89 -5.31 -6.92
N LYS A 138 -6.56 -4.14 -6.36
CA LYS A 138 -6.27 -2.93 -7.14
C LYS A 138 -4.84 -2.83 -7.67
N SER A 139 -3.90 -3.62 -7.15
CA SER A 139 -2.49 -3.53 -7.54
C SER A 139 -2.00 -4.84 -8.14
N LEU A 140 -2.76 -5.33 -9.12
CA LEU A 140 -2.31 -6.43 -9.97
C LEU A 140 -1.13 -5.96 -10.84
#